data_AF-A0A0E0M4Q2-F1
#
_entry.id   AF-A0A0E0M4Q2-F1
#
_cell.length_a   1.000
_cell.length_b   1.000
_cell.length_c   1.000
_cell.angle_alpha   90.00
_cell.angle_beta   90.00
_cell.angle_gamma   90.00
#
_symmetry.space_group_name_H-M   'P 1'
#
loop_
_entity.id
_entity.type
_entity.pdbx_description
1 polymer ?
#
loop_
_entity_poly.entity_id
_entity_poly.type
_entity_poly.pdbx_seq_one_letter_code
_entity_poly.pdbx_strand_id
1 'polypeptide(L)'
;MAGEGGGSQAAEGAKSPAPPAPASMAEAEVEELPKAIVRRLVKDKLTQVAAGGAEVIVNKDAMSAFAESARIFIHYLSATANDMCKESKRQTINADDVLKALDEMEFPEFVEPLNTSLQEFRNKNAARRSETTQKKAEKRRKIDKESLPQEQNDAADDIKADED
;
A
#
# COMPACT_ATOMS: atom_id res chain seq x y z
N MET A 1 -28.41 65.30 45.30
CA MET A 1 -29.75 65.33 44.65
C MET A 1 -29.85 64.07 43.81
N ALA A 2 -31.00 63.39 43.92
CA ALA A 2 -31.26 62.01 43.51
C ALA A 2 -31.07 61.71 42.02
N GLY A 3 -30.91 60.42 41.70
CA GLY A 3 -30.98 59.88 40.34
C GLY A 3 -30.61 58.40 40.28
N GLU A 4 -31.56 57.53 40.67
CA GLU A 4 -31.53 56.08 40.47
C GLU A 4 -31.74 55.67 38.99
N GLY A 5 -31.26 54.48 38.65
CA GLY A 5 -31.54 53.73 37.41
C GLY A 5 -30.31 52.88 37.06
N GLY A 6 -30.24 51.56 37.25
CA GLY A 6 -31.27 50.53 37.14
C GLY A 6 -31.29 50.00 35.71
N GLY A 7 -30.61 48.87 35.42
CA GLY A 7 -30.64 48.29 34.07
C GLY A 7 -29.64 47.16 33.78
N SER A 8 -29.93 45.98 34.32
CA SER A 8 -29.77 44.62 33.76
C SER A 8 -28.66 44.29 32.75
N GLN A 9 -27.84 43.30 33.14
CA GLN A 9 -27.26 42.29 32.24
C GLN A 9 -28.38 41.46 31.57
N ALA A 10 -28.22 41.12 30.29
CA ALA A 10 -28.40 39.75 29.77
C ALA A 10 -28.21 39.65 28.24
N ALA A 11 -27.53 38.57 27.86
CA ALA A 11 -27.70 37.78 26.64
C ALA A 11 -27.19 38.33 25.28
N GLU A 12 -25.92 38.04 25.03
CA GLU A 12 -25.46 37.18 23.93
C GLU A 12 -26.50 36.84 22.83
N GLY A 13 -26.34 37.48 21.67
CA GLY A 13 -26.94 37.07 20.40
C GLY A 13 -25.84 36.71 19.40
N ALA A 14 -25.01 35.72 19.71
CA ALA A 14 -24.03 35.19 18.78
C ALA A 14 -24.76 34.35 17.71
N LYS A 15 -24.92 34.95 16.53
CA LYS A 15 -25.43 34.30 15.32
C LYS A 15 -24.50 33.13 14.94
N SER A 16 -24.90 31.90 15.28
CA SER A 16 -24.21 30.69 14.83
C SER A 16 -24.14 30.65 13.30
N PRO A 17 -22.97 30.39 12.68
CA PRO A 17 -22.92 30.07 11.27
C PRO A 17 -23.47 28.65 11.07
N ALA A 18 -24.37 28.51 10.11
CA ALA A 18 -24.92 27.23 9.67
C ALA A 18 -23.80 26.28 9.23
N PRO A 19 -23.98 24.95 9.36
CA PRO A 19 -23.01 23.98 8.87
C PRO A 19 -22.89 24.09 7.35
N PRO A 20 -21.69 23.96 6.76
CA PRO A 20 -21.55 23.89 5.32
C PRO A 20 -22.29 22.66 4.80
N ALA A 21 -23.11 22.85 3.77
CA ALA A 21 -23.76 21.77 3.02
C ALA A 21 -22.71 20.74 2.57
N PRO A 22 -23.06 19.44 2.47
CA PRO A 22 -22.14 18.44 1.96
C PRO A 22 -21.78 18.82 0.52
N ALA A 23 -20.53 19.27 0.34
CA ALA A 23 -19.95 19.45 -0.98
C ALA A 23 -20.07 18.11 -1.71
N SER A 24 -20.62 18.20 -2.92
CA SER A 24 -20.83 17.15 -3.91
C SER A 24 -19.94 15.94 -3.67
N MET A 25 -20.56 14.78 -3.47
CA MET A 25 -19.89 13.52 -3.76
C MET A 25 -19.42 13.65 -5.20
N ALA A 26 -18.13 13.93 -5.38
CA ALA A 26 -17.48 13.79 -6.66
C ALA A 26 -17.90 12.41 -7.15
N GLU A 27 -18.52 12.36 -8.34
CA GLU A 27 -18.82 11.10 -9.01
C GLU A 27 -17.52 10.30 -8.96
N ALA A 28 -17.47 9.32 -8.05
CA ALA A 28 -16.30 8.49 -7.89
C ALA A 28 -16.17 7.80 -9.23
N GLU A 29 -15.16 8.23 -10.00
CA GLU A 29 -14.82 7.66 -11.29
C GLU A 29 -14.94 6.15 -11.13
N VAL A 30 -15.89 5.56 -11.84
CA VAL A 30 -16.23 4.14 -11.68
C VAL A 30 -15.08 3.37 -12.28
N GLU A 31 -14.05 3.15 -11.48
CA GLU A 31 -12.88 2.37 -11.86
C GLU A 31 -13.34 0.91 -12.00
N GLU A 32 -13.74 0.55 -13.22
CA GLU A 32 -14.18 -0.79 -13.55
C GLU A 32 -12.97 -1.72 -13.69
N LEU A 33 -13.04 -2.86 -13.01
CA LEU A 33 -12.08 -3.94 -13.24
C LEU A 33 -12.20 -4.46 -14.69
N PRO A 34 -11.08 -4.86 -15.35
CA PRO A 34 -11.13 -5.41 -16.69
C PRO A 34 -12.07 -6.62 -16.77
N LYS A 35 -13.19 -6.44 -17.49
CA LYS A 35 -14.28 -7.45 -17.60
C LYS A 35 -13.78 -8.81 -18.08
N ALA A 36 -12.75 -8.85 -18.91
CA ALA A 36 -12.13 -10.09 -19.36
C ALA A 36 -11.49 -10.89 -18.23
N ILE A 37 -10.84 -10.22 -17.27
CA ILE A 37 -10.19 -10.85 -16.12
C ILE A 37 -11.26 -11.41 -15.17
N VAL A 38 -12.28 -10.61 -14.85
CA VAL A 38 -13.41 -11.04 -14.01
C VAL A 38 -14.09 -12.26 -14.63
N ARG A 39 -14.40 -12.20 -15.93
CA ARG A 39 -15.02 -13.31 -16.67
C ARG A 39 -14.22 -14.59 -16.59
N ARG A 40 -12.90 -14.52 -16.83
CA ARG A 40 -12.03 -15.68 -16.76
C ARG A 40 -12.04 -16.28 -15.35
N LEU A 41 -11.86 -15.46 -14.31
CA LEU A 41 -11.84 -15.92 -12.93
C LEU A 41 -13.15 -16.62 -12.53
N VAL A 42 -14.29 -16.02 -12.85
CA VAL A 42 -15.62 -16.59 -12.53
C VAL A 42 -15.81 -17.93 -13.23
N LYS A 43 -15.54 -18.01 -14.54
CA LYS A 43 -15.67 -19.27 -15.29
C LYS A 43 -14.72 -20.35 -14.78
N ASP A 44 -13.47 -20.01 -14.52
CA ASP A 44 -12.45 -20.94 -14.01
C ASP A 44 -12.91 -21.53 -12.66
N LYS A 45 -13.43 -20.69 -11.75
CA LYS A 45 -13.91 -21.13 -10.43
C LYS A 45 -15.20 -21.94 -10.51
N LEU A 46 -16.16 -21.53 -11.34
CA LEU A 46 -17.40 -22.30 -11.53
C LEU A 46 -17.12 -23.67 -12.16
N THR A 47 -16.17 -23.77 -13.08
CA THR A 47 -15.76 -25.05 -13.69
C THR A 47 -15.07 -25.97 -12.68
N GLN A 48 -14.30 -25.42 -11.73
CA GLN A 48 -13.69 -26.20 -10.64
C GLN A 48 -14.75 -26.75 -9.67
N VAL A 49 -15.82 -25.98 -9.42
CA VAL A 49 -16.90 -26.37 -8.48
C VAL A 49 -17.92 -27.30 -9.14
N ALA A 50 -18.18 -27.16 -10.44
CA ALA A 50 -19.07 -28.03 -11.20
C ALA A 50 -18.41 -29.42 -11.37
N ALA A 51 -18.59 -30.27 -10.36
CA ALA A 51 -18.18 -31.66 -10.41
C ALA A 51 -18.81 -32.34 -11.64
N GLY A 52 -17.98 -32.77 -12.58
CA GLY A 52 -18.42 -33.49 -13.79
C GLY A 52 -17.98 -32.90 -15.13
N GLY A 53 -17.19 -31.82 -15.15
CA GLY A 53 -16.61 -31.29 -16.40
C GLY A 53 -17.63 -30.63 -17.34
N ALA A 54 -18.82 -30.33 -16.83
CA ALA A 54 -19.83 -29.59 -17.58
C ALA A 54 -19.42 -28.12 -17.71
N GLU A 55 -19.52 -27.58 -18.93
CA GLU A 55 -19.29 -26.15 -19.17
C GLU A 55 -20.38 -25.31 -18.50
N VAL A 56 -19.98 -24.44 -17.58
CA VAL A 56 -20.91 -23.53 -16.90
C VAL A 56 -21.11 -22.27 -17.75
N ILE A 57 -22.32 -22.13 -18.30
CA ILE A 57 -22.71 -20.93 -19.04
C ILE A 57 -23.20 -19.87 -18.04
N VAL A 58 -22.53 -18.73 -18.03
CA VAL A 58 -22.90 -17.58 -17.18
C VAL A 58 -23.52 -16.49 -18.04
N ASN A 59 -24.72 -16.06 -17.69
CA ASN A 59 -25.42 -14.98 -18.39
C ASN A 59 -24.65 -13.64 -18.26
N LYS A 60 -24.82 -12.75 -19.24
CA LYS A 60 -24.17 -11.44 -19.27
C LYS A 60 -24.50 -10.61 -18.03
N ASP A 61 -25.75 -10.63 -17.58
CA ASP A 61 -26.18 -9.84 -16.42
C ASP A 61 -25.55 -10.36 -15.12
N ALA A 62 -25.47 -11.68 -14.96
CA ALA A 62 -24.76 -12.30 -13.84
C ALA A 62 -23.26 -11.94 -13.86
N MET A 63 -22.65 -11.90 -15.05
CA MET A 63 -21.26 -11.50 -15.19
C MET A 63 -21.02 -10.02 -14.82
N SER A 64 -21.95 -9.13 -15.18
CA SER A 64 -21.94 -7.73 -14.75
C SER A 64 -22.10 -7.61 -13.24
N ALA A 65 -23.02 -8.39 -12.64
CA ALA A 65 -23.21 -8.42 -11.20
C ALA A 65 -21.93 -8.85 -10.46
N PHE A 66 -21.18 -9.83 -10.98
CA PHE A 66 -19.87 -10.20 -10.40
C PHE A 66 -18.85 -9.07 -10.46
N ALA A 67 -18.80 -8.32 -11.57
CA ALA A 67 -17.89 -7.18 -11.71
C ALA A 67 -18.25 -6.05 -10.73
N GLU A 68 -19.53 -5.74 -10.59
CA GLU A 68 -20.03 -4.75 -9.62
C GLU A 68 -19.80 -5.20 -8.18
N SER A 69 -20.06 -6.48 -7.87
CA SER A 69 -19.83 -7.06 -6.55
C SER A 69 -18.36 -7.01 -6.16
N ALA A 70 -17.45 -7.30 -7.10
CA ALA A 70 -16.01 -7.19 -6.85
C ALA A 70 -15.57 -5.75 -6.54
N ARG A 71 -16.14 -4.77 -7.25
CA ARG A 71 -15.89 -3.35 -6.95
C ARG A 71 -16.38 -2.98 -5.55
N ILE A 72 -17.62 -3.35 -5.23
CA ILE A 72 -18.22 -3.08 -3.92
C ILE A 72 -17.40 -3.74 -2.81
N PHE A 73 -16.93 -4.98 -3.04
CA PHE A 73 -16.07 -5.69 -2.11
C PHE A 73 -14.76 -4.94 -1.82
N ILE A 74 -14.09 -4.40 -2.85
CA ILE A 74 -12.86 -3.61 -2.66
C ILE A 74 -13.14 -2.37 -1.81
N HIS A 75 -14.22 -1.64 -2.09
CA HIS A 75 -14.59 -0.46 -1.31
C HIS A 75 -14.96 -0.82 0.13
N TYR A 76 -15.73 -1.88 0.32
CA TYR A 76 -16.14 -2.34 1.63
C TYR A 76 -14.94 -2.78 2.48
N LEU A 77 -14.07 -3.64 1.93
CA LEU A 77 -12.83 -4.06 2.60
C LEU A 77 -11.93 -2.87 2.95
N SER A 78 -11.80 -1.92 2.03
CA SER A 78 -10.98 -0.71 2.26
C SER A 78 -11.55 0.16 3.38
N ALA A 79 -12.88 0.31 3.45
CA ALA A 79 -13.55 1.05 4.50
C ALA A 79 -13.39 0.36 5.86
N THR A 80 -13.64 -0.95 5.95
CA THR A 80 -13.50 -1.72 7.18
C THR A 80 -12.05 -1.71 7.69
N ALA A 81 -11.07 -1.92 6.80
CA ALA A 81 -9.65 -1.85 7.17
C ALA A 81 -9.23 -0.44 7.63
N ASN A 82 -9.81 0.61 7.04
CA ASN A 82 -9.59 1.98 7.48
C ASN A 82 -10.13 2.22 8.90
N ASP A 83 -11.26 1.62 9.25
CA ASP A 83 -11.81 1.74 10.60
C ASP A 83 -10.94 1.01 11.63
N MET A 84 -10.41 -0.18 11.31
CA MET A 84 -9.41 -0.89 12.13
C MET A 84 -8.12 -0.05 12.32
N CYS A 85 -7.68 0.63 11.26
CA CYS A 85 -6.52 1.52 11.28
C CYS A 85 -6.75 2.72 12.23
N LYS A 86 -7.93 3.36 12.13
CA LYS A 86 -8.32 4.50 12.99
C LYS A 86 -8.49 4.11 14.45
N GLU A 87 -9.05 2.93 14.73
CA GLU A 87 -9.16 2.40 16.10
C GLU A 87 -7.78 2.23 16.72
N SER A 88 -6.80 1.82 15.91
CA SER A 88 -5.39 1.75 16.29
C SER A 88 -4.67 3.11 16.34
N LYS A 89 -5.39 4.24 16.18
CA LYS A 89 -4.86 5.62 16.11
C LYS A 89 -3.79 5.83 15.03
N ARG A 90 -3.85 5.07 13.93
CA ARG A 90 -2.96 5.20 12.79
C ARG A 90 -3.65 5.94 11.65
N GLN A 91 -2.85 6.44 10.71
CA GLN A 91 -3.31 7.10 9.47
C GLN A 91 -2.89 6.34 8.21
N THR A 92 -2.14 5.24 8.39
CA THR A 92 -1.70 4.37 7.30
C THR A 92 -2.22 2.97 7.57
N ILE A 93 -3.02 2.47 6.64
CA ILE A 93 -3.54 1.10 6.66
C ILE A 93 -2.36 0.14 6.46
N ASN A 94 -2.23 -0.81 7.38
CA ASN A 94 -1.24 -1.87 7.34
C ASN A 94 -1.89 -3.20 6.98
N ALA A 95 -1.07 -4.21 6.69
CA ALA A 95 -1.58 -5.55 6.37
C ALA A 95 -2.44 -6.16 7.49
N ASP A 96 -2.07 -5.92 8.76
CA ASP A 96 -2.81 -6.44 9.91
C ASP A 96 -4.22 -5.85 9.99
N ASP A 97 -4.44 -4.63 9.50
CA ASP A 97 -5.78 -4.03 9.44
C ASP A 97 -6.67 -4.74 8.42
N VAL A 98 -6.09 -5.09 7.27
CA VAL A 98 -6.80 -5.81 6.20
C VAL A 98 -7.15 -7.22 6.68
N LEU A 99 -6.23 -7.89 7.39
CA LEU A 99 -6.49 -9.23 7.93
C LEU A 99 -7.61 -9.21 8.97
N LYS A 100 -7.59 -8.26 9.91
CA LYS A 100 -8.68 -8.08 10.89
C LYS A 100 -10.00 -7.71 10.24
N ALA A 101 -9.96 -6.86 9.21
CA ALA A 101 -11.16 -6.50 8.47
C ALA A 101 -11.80 -7.71 7.79
N LEU A 102 -11.00 -8.68 7.30
CA LEU A 102 -11.54 -9.91 6.73
C LEU A 102 -12.25 -10.79 7.77
N ASP A 103 -11.73 -10.83 9.01
CA ASP A 103 -12.42 -11.51 10.11
C ASP A 103 -13.76 -10.81 10.46
N GLU A 104 -13.78 -9.48 10.54
CA GLU A 104 -14.98 -8.68 10.81
C GLU A 104 -16.02 -8.79 9.68
N MET A 105 -15.57 -8.92 8.44
CA MET A 105 -16.41 -9.11 7.26
C MET A 105 -16.94 -10.54 7.10
N GLU A 106 -16.68 -11.43 8.07
CA GLU A 106 -17.09 -12.83 8.06
C GLU A 106 -16.46 -13.65 6.91
N PHE A 107 -15.22 -13.31 6.51
CA PHE A 107 -14.41 -14.09 5.57
C PHE A 107 -13.11 -14.63 6.21
N PRO A 108 -13.17 -15.31 7.36
CA PRO A 108 -11.97 -15.80 8.06
C PRO A 108 -11.17 -16.81 7.22
N GLU A 109 -11.80 -17.51 6.27
CA GLU A 109 -11.15 -18.45 5.37
C GLU A 109 -10.11 -17.80 4.45
N PHE A 110 -10.14 -16.47 4.28
CA PHE A 110 -9.16 -15.74 3.48
C PHE A 110 -7.91 -15.34 4.28
N VAL A 111 -7.95 -15.36 5.60
CA VAL A 111 -6.87 -14.86 6.47
C VAL A 111 -5.61 -15.71 6.37
N GLU A 112 -5.73 -17.03 6.46
CA GLU A 112 -4.57 -17.94 6.40
C GLU A 112 -3.88 -17.93 5.01
N PRO A 113 -4.59 -18.07 3.87
CA PRO A 113 -3.99 -17.94 2.55
C PRO A 113 -3.32 -16.57 2.31
N LEU A 114 -3.93 -15.50 2.82
CA LEU A 114 -3.39 -14.14 2.67
C LEU A 114 -2.12 -13.94 3.51
N ASN A 115 -2.08 -14.47 4.73
CA ASN A 115 -0.89 -14.46 5.58
C ASN A 115 0.29 -15.19 4.93
N THR A 116 0.04 -16.36 4.35
CA THR A 116 1.06 -17.13 3.61
C THR A 116 1.62 -16.29 2.46
N SER A 117 0.75 -15.70 1.65
CA SER A 117 1.13 -14.84 0.52
C SER A 117 1.94 -13.61 0.98
N LEU A 118 1.58 -13.04 2.11
CA LEU A 118 2.26 -11.89 2.71
C LEU A 118 3.67 -12.25 3.22
N GLN A 119 3.83 -13.43 3.83
CA GLN A 119 5.16 -13.92 4.24
C GLN A 119 6.06 -14.13 3.02
N GLU A 120 5.55 -14.76 1.96
CA GLU A 120 6.30 -14.92 0.71
C GLU A 120 6.72 -13.58 0.12
N PHE A 121 5.81 -12.60 0.11
CA PHE A 121 6.10 -11.25 -0.38
C PHE A 121 7.23 -10.61 0.44
N ARG A 122 7.18 -10.68 1.76
CA ARG A 122 8.24 -10.16 2.66
C ARG A 122 9.59 -10.81 2.39
N ASN A 123 9.62 -12.14 2.23
CA ASN A 123 10.84 -12.89 1.94
C ASN A 123 11.45 -12.49 0.58
N LYS A 124 10.62 -12.44 -0.47
CA LYS A 124 11.03 -11.99 -1.81
C LYS A 124 11.57 -10.55 -1.78
N ASN A 125 10.93 -9.67 -1.02
CA ASN A 125 11.35 -8.27 -0.93
C ASN A 125 12.65 -8.09 -0.12
N ALA A 126 12.86 -8.90 0.92
CA ALA A 126 14.11 -8.94 1.66
C ALA A 126 15.29 -9.42 0.80
N ALA A 127 15.09 -10.47 0.00
CA ALA A 127 16.09 -10.97 -0.95
C ALA A 127 16.48 -9.91 -2.01
N ARG A 128 15.51 -9.19 -2.57
CA ARG A 128 15.79 -8.09 -3.51
C ARG A 128 16.62 -6.98 -2.87
N ARG A 129 16.32 -6.62 -1.61
CA ARG A 129 17.05 -5.59 -0.86
C ARG A 129 18.50 -6.00 -0.57
N SER A 130 18.73 -7.27 -0.21
CA SER A 130 20.09 -7.78 0.03
C SER A 130 20.92 -7.78 -1.26
N GLU A 131 20.35 -8.16 -2.40
CA GLU A 131 21.03 -8.10 -3.71
C GLU A 131 21.43 -6.67 -4.10
N THR A 132 20.54 -5.68 -3.95
CA THR A 132 20.88 -4.28 -4.21
C THR A 132 21.96 -3.74 -3.28
N THR A 133 21.93 -4.15 -2.00
CA THR A 133 22.92 -3.72 -1.01
C THR A 133 24.29 -4.33 -1.33
N GLN A 134 24.34 -5.60 -1.71
CA GLN A 134 25.57 -6.28 -2.14
C GLN A 134 26.15 -5.64 -3.41
N LYS A 135 25.32 -5.38 -4.44
CA LYS A 135 25.76 -4.71 -5.68
C LYS A 135 26.30 -3.30 -5.41
N LYS A 136 25.70 -2.54 -4.49
CA LYS A 136 26.16 -1.20 -4.10
C LYS A 136 27.47 -1.25 -3.31
N ALA A 137 27.63 -2.23 -2.42
CA ALA A 137 28.87 -2.46 -1.67
C ALA A 137 30.02 -2.88 -2.59
N GLU A 138 29.76 -3.76 -3.55
CA GLU A 138 30.75 -4.23 -4.52
C GLU A 138 31.19 -3.11 -5.47
N LYS A 139 30.24 -2.26 -5.93
CA LYS A 139 30.58 -1.08 -6.73
C LYS A 139 31.43 -0.08 -5.95
N ARG A 140 31.14 0.16 -4.66
CA ARG A 140 31.97 1.03 -3.80
C ARG A 140 33.38 0.46 -3.63
N ARG A 141 33.54 -0.85 -3.43
CA ARG A 141 34.86 -1.50 -3.32
C ARG A 141 35.67 -1.44 -4.61
N LYS A 142 35.02 -1.48 -5.79
CA LYS A 142 35.70 -1.33 -7.09
C LYS A 142 36.18 0.09 -7.34
N ILE A 143 35.36 1.09 -6.99
CA ILE A 143 35.71 2.52 -7.12
C ILE A 143 36.89 2.87 -6.20
N ASP A 144 36.88 2.40 -4.96
CA ASP A 144 37.94 2.66 -3.96
C ASP A 144 39.30 2.06 -4.39
N LYS A 145 39.27 0.92 -5.08
CA LYS A 145 40.48 0.22 -5.57
C LYS A 145 41.10 0.88 -6.82
N GLU A 146 40.33 1.67 -7.57
CA GLU A 146 40.78 2.35 -8.80
C GLU A 146 41.35 3.76 -8.52
N SER A 147 41.10 4.31 -7.33
CA SER A 147 41.57 5.64 -6.91
C SER A 147 42.96 5.70 -6.25
N LEU A 148 43.71 4.60 -6.21
CA LEU A 148 45.09 4.58 -5.69
C LEU A 148 46.10 4.90 -6.81
N PRO A 149 46.90 5.99 -6.72
CA PRO A 149 47.94 6.27 -7.71
C PRO A 149 49.04 5.20 -7.65
N GLN A 150 49.47 4.68 -8.81
CA GLN A 150 50.68 3.88 -8.93
C GLN A 150 51.89 4.76 -8.58
N GLU A 151 52.52 4.52 -7.43
CA GLU A 151 53.83 5.08 -7.12
C GLU A 151 54.85 4.59 -8.15
N GLN A 152 55.39 5.55 -8.92
CA GLN A 152 56.55 5.41 -9.78
C GLN A 152 57.78 5.05 -8.95
N ASN A 153 58.30 3.85 -9.15
CA ASN A 153 59.67 3.51 -8.75
C ASN A 153 60.62 4.07 -9.80
N ASP A 154 60.97 5.36 -9.68
CA ASP A 154 62.11 5.95 -10.38
C ASP A 154 63.18 6.31 -9.35
N ALA A 155 64.19 5.44 -9.21
CA ALA A 155 65.48 5.80 -8.65
C ALA A 155 66.55 5.32 -9.63
N ALA A 156 66.92 6.21 -10.54
CA ALA A 156 68.04 6.06 -11.47
C ALA A 156 69.36 6.48 -10.78
N ASP A 157 70.43 5.75 -11.11
CA ASP A 157 71.80 6.18 -11.45
C ASP A 157 72.59 7.08 -10.46
N ASP A 158 73.91 6.99 -10.27
CA ASP A 158 75.05 6.19 -10.76
C ASP A 158 76.26 6.71 -9.91
N ILE A 159 77.47 6.24 -10.20
CA ILE A 159 78.81 6.83 -9.95
C ILE A 159 79.69 6.10 -8.90
N LYS A 160 80.31 5.01 -9.38
CA LYS A 160 81.75 4.82 -9.74
C LYS A 160 82.88 5.00 -8.70
N ALA A 161 83.93 4.19 -8.97
CA ALA A 161 85.37 4.29 -8.63
C ALA A 161 85.80 3.62 -7.31
N ASP A 162 86.93 2.91 -7.16
CA ASP A 162 88.01 2.36 -8.01
C ASP A 162 88.86 1.47 -7.05
N GLU A 163 89.65 0.54 -7.60
CA GLU A 163 90.94 -0.09 -7.15
C GLU A 163 91.29 -0.18 -5.64
N ASP A 164 91.75 -1.29 -5.05
CA ASP A 164 92.82 -2.27 -5.38
C ASP A 164 92.52 -3.67 -4.80
#